data_AF-A0A6G1YQ62-F1
#
_entry.id   AF-A0A6G1YQ62-F1
#
_cell.length_a   1.000
_cell.length_b   1.000
_cell.length_c   1.000
_cell.angle_alpha   90.00
_cell.angle_beta   90.00
_cell.angle_gamma   90.00
#
_symmetry.space_group_name_H-M   'P 1'
#
loop_
_entity.id
_entity.type
_entity.pdbx_description
1 polymer ?
#
loop_
_entity_poly.entity_id
_entity_poly.type
_entity_poly.pdbx_seq_one_letter_code
_entity_poly.pdbx_strand_id
1 'polypeptide(L)'
;MNSGRKEKDLSKKLISLDLDEGIRIEHQSQPKKLFINRNACGNFVAQLIDKEKNQNSEINNIQYFSSDVEVLEYVKSRFNKNFSISLY
;
A
#
# COMPACT_ATOMS: atom_id res chain seq x y z
N MET A 1 13.47 11.22 -12.71
CA MET A 1 13.91 11.28 -11.28
C MET A 1 12.71 11.70 -10.42
N ASN A 2 12.04 10.79 -9.69
CA ASN A 2 10.92 11.17 -8.81
C ASN A 2 10.54 10.14 -7.72
N SER A 3 11.29 9.03 -7.57
CA SER A 3 10.92 7.93 -6.65
C SER A 3 11.10 8.27 -5.18
N GLY A 4 12.20 8.92 -4.81
CA GLY A 4 12.47 9.26 -3.40
C GLY A 4 11.44 10.23 -2.79
N ARG A 5 10.74 11.02 -3.61
CA ARG A 5 9.68 11.93 -3.12
C ARG A 5 8.40 11.17 -2.76
N LYS A 6 8.00 10.19 -3.58
CA LYS A 6 6.83 9.34 -3.31
C LYS A 6 7.04 8.45 -2.09
N GLU A 7 8.25 7.93 -1.90
CA GLU A 7 8.60 7.13 -0.72
C GLU A 7 8.53 7.95 0.58
N LYS A 8 9.09 9.15 0.57
CA LYS A 8 9.01 10.07 1.73
C LYS A 8 7.57 10.48 2.03
N ASP A 9 6.75 10.71 0.99
CA ASP A 9 5.33 11.03 1.17
C ASP A 9 4.55 9.85 1.76
N LEU A 10 4.81 8.63 1.29
CA LEU A 10 4.20 7.43 1.82
C LEU A 10 4.58 7.20 3.29
N SER A 11 5.86 7.30 3.65
CA SER A 11 6.32 7.14 5.04
C SER A 11 5.64 8.15 5.97
N LYS A 12 5.55 9.43 5.57
CA LYS A 12 4.85 10.46 6.35
C LYS A 12 3.38 10.11 6.56
N LYS A 13 2.69 9.68 5.51
CA LYS A 13 1.28 9.28 5.57
C LYS A 13 1.05 8.04 6.44
N LEU A 14 1.97 7.06 6.39
CA LEU A 14 1.88 5.86 7.22
C LEU A 14 2.04 6.19 8.71
N ILE A 15 2.96 7.09 9.05
CA ILE A 15 3.18 7.53 10.43
C ILE A 15 1.96 8.29 10.97
N SER A 16 1.33 9.11 10.14
CA SER A 16 0.15 9.92 10.51
C SER A 16 -1.18 9.18 10.41
N LEU A 17 -1.20 7.89 10.07
CA LEU A 17 -2.43 7.16 9.82
C LEU A 17 -3.16 6.82 11.13
N ASP A 18 -4.37 7.32 11.28
CA ASP A 18 -5.27 6.98 12.39
C ASP A 18 -6.07 5.68 12.12
N LEU A 19 -6.82 5.20 13.12
CA LEU A 19 -7.54 3.91 13.06
C LEU A 19 -8.71 3.90 12.06
N ASP A 20 -9.28 5.05 11.75
CA ASP A 20 -10.39 5.26 10.81
C ASP A 20 -9.93 5.72 9.42
N GLU A 21 -8.62 5.89 9.22
CA GLU A 21 -8.04 6.33 7.95
C GLU A 21 -7.41 5.16 7.16
N GLY A 22 -7.38 5.33 5.83
CA GLY A 22 -6.67 4.45 4.92
C GLY A 22 -5.77 5.20 3.93
N ILE A 23 -4.76 4.49 3.45
CA ILE A 23 -3.97 4.89 2.28
C ILE A 23 -4.33 3.95 1.14
N ARG A 24 -4.64 4.54 -0.01
CA ARG A 24 -4.76 3.82 -1.27
C ARG A 24 -3.57 4.12 -2.16
N ILE A 25 -2.95 3.06 -2.66
CA ILE A 25 -1.87 3.10 -3.64
C ILE A 25 -2.39 2.47 -4.93
N GLU A 26 -2.34 3.21 -6.03
CA GLU A 26 -2.79 2.72 -7.33
C GLU A 26 -1.64 2.73 -8.34
N HIS A 27 -1.49 1.64 -9.09
CA HIS A 27 -0.54 1.61 -10.20
C HIS A 27 -1.07 2.49 -11.34
N GLN A 28 -0.22 3.33 -11.93
CA GLN A 28 -0.66 4.34 -12.91
C GLN A 28 -1.03 3.76 -14.27
N SER A 29 -0.66 2.50 -14.54
CA SER A 29 -0.81 1.87 -15.87
C SER A 29 -1.41 0.47 -15.84
N GLN A 30 -1.72 -0.08 -14.65
CA GLN A 30 -2.24 -1.44 -14.48
C GLN A 30 -3.40 -1.41 -13.49
N PRO A 31 -4.39 -2.30 -13.61
CA PRO A 31 -5.52 -2.42 -12.67
C PRO A 31 -5.07 -3.09 -11.36
N LYS A 32 -4.11 -2.46 -10.69
CA LYS A 32 -3.46 -2.93 -9.47
C LYS A 32 -3.57 -1.87 -8.39
N LYS A 33 -4.09 -2.26 -7.22
CA LYS A 33 -4.37 -1.37 -6.09
C LYS A 33 -3.92 -2.01 -4.80
N LEU A 34 -3.48 -1.20 -3.86
CA LEU A 34 -3.16 -1.61 -2.50
C LEU A 34 -3.85 -0.65 -1.53
N PHE A 35 -4.58 -1.21 -0.58
CA PHE A 35 -5.18 -0.45 0.52
C PHE A 35 -4.37 -0.75 1.78
N ILE A 36 -4.04 0.27 2.56
CA ILE A 36 -3.28 0.15 3.80
C ILE A 36 -4.05 0.90 4.89
N ASN A 37 -4.37 0.24 6.00
CA ASN A 37 -4.93 0.86 7.20
C ASN A 37 -4.18 0.40 8.45
N ARG A 38 -4.53 0.95 9.62
CA ARG A 38 -4.07 0.42 10.91
C ARG A 38 -5.18 -0.36 11.60
N ASN A 39 -4.83 -1.48 12.22
CA ASN A 39 -5.75 -2.21 13.10
C ASN A 39 -5.63 -1.72 14.55
N ALA A 40 -6.54 -2.17 15.42
CA ALA A 40 -6.58 -1.79 16.83
C ALA A 40 -5.31 -2.13 17.63
N CYS A 41 -4.46 -3.03 17.12
CA CYS A 41 -3.17 -3.37 17.73
C CYS A 41 -2.03 -2.46 17.23
N GLY A 42 -2.32 -1.47 16.38
CA GLY A 42 -1.33 -0.57 15.80
C GLY A 42 -0.55 -1.15 14.61
N ASN A 43 -0.90 -2.36 14.14
CA ASN A 43 -0.25 -2.96 12.97
C ASN A 43 -0.85 -2.40 11.67
N PHE A 44 -0.02 -2.27 10.65
CA PHE A 44 -0.49 -1.97 9.31
C PHE A 44 -1.10 -3.24 8.70
N VAL A 45 -2.25 -3.08 8.07
CA VAL A 45 -2.91 -4.14 7.31
C VAL A 45 -2.97 -3.68 5.87
N ALA A 46 -2.42 -4.45 4.94
CA ALA A 46 -2.40 -4.11 3.54
C ALA A 46 -3.13 -5.14 2.68
N GLN A 47 -4.09 -4.69 1.87
CA GLN A 47 -4.86 -5.53 0.97
C GLN A 47 -4.49 -5.25 -0.49
N LEU A 48 -3.83 -6.21 -1.15
CA LEU A 48 -3.44 -6.09 -2.56
C LEU A 48 -4.52 -6.64 -3.50
N ILE A 49 -4.99 -5.80 -4.42
CA ILE A 49 -5.86 -6.16 -5.53
C ILE A 49 -5.03 -6.12 -6.82
N ASP A 50 -4.78 -7.27 -7.44
CA ASP A 50 -4.03 -7.39 -8.70
C ASP A 50 -4.86 -8.19 -9.73
N LYS A 51 -5.60 -7.48 -10.58
CA LYS A 51 -6.54 -8.12 -11.53
C LYS A 51 -5.85 -8.86 -12.68
N GLU A 52 -4.61 -8.52 -13.01
CA GLU A 52 -3.88 -9.21 -14.08
C GLU A 52 -3.41 -10.60 -13.63
N LYS A 53 -3.00 -10.73 -12.36
CA LYS A 53 -2.53 -12.00 -11.80
C LYS A 53 -3.62 -12.89 -11.20
N ASN A 54 -4.74 -12.30 -10.76
CA ASN A 54 -5.83 -13.03 -10.11
C ASN A 54 -7.02 -13.28 -11.05
N GLN A 55 -6.78 -13.93 -12.20
CA GLN A 55 -7.89 -14.34 -13.08
C GLN A 55 -8.77 -15.44 -12.47
N ASN A 56 -8.28 -16.18 -11.45
CA ASN A 56 -8.97 -17.36 -10.92
C ASN A 56 -9.05 -17.48 -9.39
N SER A 57 -8.69 -16.45 -8.62
CA SER A 57 -8.84 -16.55 -7.17
C SER A 57 -8.95 -15.20 -6.48
N GLU A 58 -10.05 -15.00 -5.77
CA GLU A 58 -10.23 -14.01 -4.69
C GLU A 58 -9.35 -14.35 -3.47
N ILE A 59 -8.08 -14.69 -3.68
CA ILE A 59 -7.14 -14.81 -2.57
C ILE A 59 -6.94 -13.38 -2.06
N ASN A 60 -7.60 -13.12 -0.93
CA ASN A 60 -7.38 -12.01 -0.04
C ASN A 60 -5.89 -11.92 0.27
N ASN A 61 -5.15 -11.18 -0.56
CA ASN A 61 -3.73 -10.84 -0.36
C ASN A 61 -3.64 -9.78 0.75
N ILE A 62 -4.13 -10.15 1.93
CA ILE A 62 -4.03 -9.35 3.14
C ILE A 62 -2.69 -9.70 3.78
N GLN A 63 -1.89 -8.68 4.03
CA GLN A 63 -0.62 -8.80 4.71
C GLN A 63 -0.56 -7.85 5.89
N TYR A 64 0.06 -8.31 6.97
CA TYR A 64 0.22 -7.54 8.20
C TYR A 64 1.67 -7.09 8.32
N PHE A 65 1.88 -5.85 8.74
CA PHE A 65 3.21 -5.28 8.95
C PHE A 65 3.25 -4.59 10.31
N SER A 66 4.39 -4.73 10.97
CA SER A 66 4.64 -4.16 12.29
C SER A 66 5.30 -2.78 12.22
N SER A 67 5.83 -2.40 11.05
CA SER A 67 6.50 -1.11 10.82
C SER A 67 6.19 -0.51 9.46
N ASP A 68 6.36 0.80 9.34
CA ASP A 68 6.22 1.53 8.08
C ASP A 68 7.31 1.14 7.07
N VAL A 69 8.51 0.78 7.55
CA VAL A 69 9.62 0.30 6.72
C VAL A 69 9.23 -0.95 5.95
N GLU A 70 8.62 -1.94 6.60
CA GLU A 70 8.14 -3.17 5.95
C GLU A 70 7.08 -2.86 4.89
N VAL A 71 6.17 -1.91 5.16
CA VAL A 71 5.17 -1.46 4.19
C VAL A 71 5.83 -0.81 2.98
N LEU A 72 6.84 0.04 3.19
CA LEU A 72 7.57 0.70 2.10
C LEU A 72 8.28 -0.31 1.19
N GLU A 73 8.94 -1.31 1.77
CA GLU A 73 9.58 -2.39 1.02
C GLU A 73 8.56 -3.21 0.23
N TYR A 74 7.43 -3.53 0.85
CA TYR A 74 6.33 -4.22 0.19
C TYR A 74 5.81 -3.44 -1.02
N VAL A 75 5.53 -2.15 -0.86
CA VAL A 75 5.05 -1.27 -1.93
C VAL A 75 6.07 -1.20 -3.07
N LYS A 76 7.36 -1.02 -2.75
CA LYS A 76 8.44 -1.02 -3.76
C LYS A 76 8.45 -2.29 -4.57
N SER A 77 8.37 -3.45 -3.91
CA SER A 77 8.40 -4.76 -4.57
C SER A 77 7.23 -4.97 -5.54
N ARG A 78 6.08 -4.31 -5.31
CA ARG A 78 4.85 -4.53 -6.09
C ARG A 78 4.53 -3.46 -7.12
N PHE A 79 4.93 -2.22 -6.87
CA PHE A 79 4.55 -1.06 -7.69
C PHE A 79 5.74 -0.34 -8.33
N ASN A 80 6.98 -0.74 -7.99
CA ASN A 80 8.20 -0.07 -8.44
C ASN A 80 8.12 1.45 -8.18
N LYS A 81 8.11 2.27 -9.25
CA LYS A 81 8.02 3.75 -9.18
C LYS A 81 6.71 4.30 -9.76
N ASN A 82 5.86 3.42 -10.28
CA ASN A 82 4.75 3.78 -11.17
C ASN A 82 3.40 3.72 -10.43
N PHE A 83 3.32 4.43 -9.30
CA PHE A 83 2.11 4.49 -8.49
C PHE A 83 1.75 5.92 -8.04
N SER A 84 0.48 6.12 -7.71
CA SER A 84 -0.05 7.29 -6.99
C SER A 84 -0.46 6.90 -5.57
N ILE A 85 -0.52 7.88 -4.67
CA ILE A 85 -0.93 7.71 -3.27
C ILE A 85 -2.10 8.67 -3.01
N SER A 86 -3.19 8.18 -2.42
CA SER A 86 -4.31 8.99 -1.95
C SER A 86 -4.75 8.52 -0.55
N LEU A 87 -5.27 9.43 0.27
CA LEU A 87 -6.03 9.05 1.47
C LEU A 87 -7.38 8.45 1.02
N TYR A 88 -7.89 7.51 1.80
CA TYR A 88 -9.14 6.78 1.55
C TYR A 88 -9.93 6.69 2.85
#